data_AF-A0A5S9M5K7-F1
#
_entry.id   AF-A0A5S9M5K7-F1
#
_cell.length_a   1.000
_cell.length_b   1.000
_cell.length_c   1.000
_cell.angle_alpha   90.00
_cell.angle_beta   90.00
_cell.angle_gamma   90.00
#
_symmetry.space_group_name_H-M   'P 1'
#
loop_
_entity.id
_entity.type
_entity.pdbx_description
1 polymer ?
#
loop_
_entity_poly.entity_id
_entity_poly.type
_entity_poly.pdbx_seq_one_letter_code
_entity_poly.pdbx_strand_id
1 'polypeptide(L)' 'MSILNTLVYRGLPSERTVIAPRITAHIKGIADQDSFLSDVCRVILPGENASINVDHPYYSKLPGAPYQYLEMLGVIF' A
#
# COMPACT_ATOMS: atom_id res chain seq x y z
N MET A 1 12.10 -5.06 -1.99
CA MET A 1 12.88 -5.68 -0.89
C MET A 1 12.31 -7.07 -0.70
N SER A 2 13.09 -8.15 -0.87
CA SER A 2 12.56 -9.52 -0.75
C SER A 2 13.12 -10.20 0.49
N ILE A 3 12.64 -9.79 1.67
CA ILE A 3 13.06 -10.31 2.96
C ILE A 3 11.87 -11.00 3.64
N LEU A 4 12.08 -12.22 4.13
CA LEU A 4 11.13 -12.92 4.98
C LEU A 4 11.23 -12.39 6.40
N ASN A 5 10.11 -11.88 6.94
CA ASN A 5 10.03 -11.42 8.32
C ASN A 5 8.65 -11.76 8.89
N THR A 6 8.61 -12.37 10.08
CA THR A 6 7.36 -12.78 10.74
C THR A 6 6.43 -13.57 9.81
N LEU A 7 7.01 -14.54 9.09
CA LEU A 7 6.33 -15.47 8.16
C LEU A 7 5.75 -14.83 6.87
N VAL A 8 6.07 -13.56 6.59
CA VAL A 8 5.64 -12.89 5.35
C VAL A 8 6.82 -12.33 4.57
N TYR A 9 6.76 -12.43 3.24
CA TYR A 9 7.68 -11.70 2.37
C TYR A 9 7.26 -10.24 2.31
N ARG A 10 8.20 -9.33 2.58
CA ARG A 10 7.95 -7.88 2.65
C ARG A 10 7.94 -7.24 1.25
N GLY A 11 7.09 -7.76 0.34
CA GLY A 11 6.83 -7.19 -0.98
C GLY A 11 5.81 -6.03 -0.93
N LEU A 12 5.63 -5.34 -2.07
CA LEU A 12 4.55 -4.37 -2.25
C LEU A 12 3.46 -4.95 -3.18
N PRO A 13 2.23 -5.16 -2.68
CA PRO A 13 1.13 -5.74 -3.46
C PRO A 13 0.63 -4.80 -4.56
N SER A 14 0.78 -5.25 -5.80
CA SER A 14 0.52 -4.51 -7.04
C SER A 14 -0.82 -3.74 -7.06
N GLU A 15 -1.95 -4.43 -6.92
CA GLU A 15 -3.29 -3.83 -7.00
C GLU A 15 -3.60 -2.89 -5.83
N ARG A 16 -3.06 -3.19 -4.65
CA ARG A 16 -3.33 -2.41 -3.43
C ARG A 16 -2.54 -1.10 -3.43
N THR A 17 -1.29 -1.17 -3.91
CA THR A 17 -0.40 -0.01 -4.02
C THR A 17 -0.98 1.07 -4.95
N VAL A 18 -1.63 0.70 -6.05
CA VAL A 18 -2.23 1.68 -7.00
C VAL A 18 -3.39 2.48 -6.39
N ILE A 19 -4.18 1.88 -5.49
CA ILE A 19 -5.36 2.53 -4.90
C ILE A 19 -4.99 3.30 -3.61
N ALA A 20 -3.79 3.08 -3.09
CA ALA A 20 -3.32 3.60 -1.81
C ALA A 20 -3.50 5.13 -1.61
N PRO A 21 -3.21 6.00 -2.61
CA PRO A 21 -3.45 7.45 -2.44
C PRO A 21 -4.93 7.82 -2.33
N ARG A 22 -5.82 7.10 -3.03
CA ARG A 22 -7.26 7.33 -2.95
C ARG A 22 -7.82 6.92 -1.59
N ILE A 23 -7.34 5.80 -1.05
CA ILE A 23 -7.70 5.34 0.30
C ILE A 23 -7.22 6.34 1.34
N THR A 24 -5.96 6.79 1.23
CA THR A 24 -5.40 7.83 2.10
C THR A 24 -6.28 9.08 2.11
N ALA A 25 -6.65 9.59 0.92
CA ALA A 25 -7.51 10.77 0.81
C ALA A 25 -8.88 10.56 1.46
N HIS A 26 -9.48 9.38 1.29
CA HIS A 26 -10.76 9.04 1.90
C HIS A 26 -10.68 9.01 3.44
N ILE A 27 -9.67 8.36 4.01
CA ILE A 27 -9.49 8.25 5.47
C ILE A 27 -9.20 9.63 6.08
N LYS A 28 -8.36 10.45 5.41
CA LYS A 28 -8.12 11.84 5.84
C LYS A 28 -9.42 12.64 5.87
N GLY A 29 -10.27 12.51 4.85
CA GLY A 29 -11.57 13.17 4.82
C GLY A 29 -12.50 12.76 5.97
N ILE A 30 -12.44 11.51 6.44
CA ILE A 30 -13.18 11.06 7.64
C ILE A 30 -12.61 11.72 8.89
N ALA A 31 -11.28 11.68 9.07
CA ALA A 31 -10.61 12.26 10.23
C ALA A 31 -10.84 13.77 10.34
N ASP A 32 -10.84 14.49 9.21
CA ASP A 32 -11.05 15.94 9.14
C ASP A 32 -12.52 16.34 9.46
N GLN A 33 -13.47 15.42 9.29
CA GLN A 33 -14.90 15.65 9.56
C GLN A 33 -15.32 15.25 10.98
N ASP A 34 -14.43 14.59 11.73
CA ASP A 34 -14.68 14.12 13.09
C ASP A 34 -13.93 14.99 14.11
N SER A 35 -14.65 15.86 14.82
CA SER A 35 -14.07 16.77 15.81
C SER A 35 -13.36 16.08 16.97
N PHE A 36 -13.76 14.84 17.31
CA PHE A 36 -13.05 14.09 18.34
C PHE A 36 -11.68 13.64 17.82
N LEU A 37 -11.61 13.17 16.58
CA LEU A 37 -10.35 12.77 15.95
C LEU A 37 -9.44 13.97 15.65
N SER A 38 -9.98 15.08 15.14
CA SER A 38 -9.22 16.28 14.78
C SER A 38 -8.79 17.09 16.00
N ASP A 39 -9.70 17.39 16.92
CA ASP A 39 -9.47 18.43 17.94
C ASP A 39 -9.02 17.82 19.28
N VAL A 40 -9.58 16.66 19.65
CA VAL A 40 -9.25 16.00 20.92
C VAL A 40 -8.05 15.08 20.76
N CYS A 41 -8.12 14.13 19.83
CA CYS A 41 -7.05 13.16 19.61
C CYS A 41 -5.87 13.74 18.82
N ARG A 42 -6.11 14.76 17.97
CA ARG A 42 -5.10 15.39 17.10
C ARG A 42 -4.35 14.36 16.27
N VAL A 43 -5.11 13.46 15.64
CA VAL A 43 -4.54 12.37 14.84
C VAL A 43 -3.79 12.95 13.64
N ILE A 44 -2.56 12.49 13.43
CA ILE A 44 -1.76 12.83 12.25
C ILE A 44 -1.67 11.58 11.38
N LEU A 45 -2.25 11.65 10.18
CA LEU A 45 -2.20 10.58 9.20
C LEU A 45 -1.13 10.90 8.13
N PRO A 46 0.09 10.34 8.22
CA PRO A 46 1.03 10.40 7.11
C PRO A 46 0.37 9.71 5.91
N GLY A 47 0.32 10.43 4.79
CA GLY A 47 -0.38 9.97 3.61
C GLY A 47 0.56 9.37 2.60
N GLU A 48 0.06 8.37 1.88
CA GLU A 48 0.70 7.83 0.69
C GLU A 48 0.27 8.70 -0.50
N ASN A 49 1.17 9.52 -1.02
CA ASN A 49 0.87 10.51 -2.06
C ASN A 49 1.05 9.96 -3.47
N ALA A 50 1.96 9.00 -3.64
CA ALA A 50 2.26 8.42 -4.94
C ALA A 50 2.72 6.98 -4.79
N SER A 51 2.47 6.18 -5.82
CA SER A 51 2.90 4.79 -5.84
C SER A 51 3.18 4.30 -7.26
N ILE A 52 4.12 3.37 -7.37
CA ILE A 52 4.50 2.74 -8.64
C ILE A 52 4.67 1.24 -8.38
N ASN A 53 4.10 0.43 -9.27
CA ASN A 53 4.31 -1.01 -9.31
C ASN A 53 4.73 -1.41 -10.73
N VAL A 54 5.71 -2.32 -10.83
CA VAL A 54 6.18 -2.86 -12.11
C VAL A 54 5.93 -4.37 -12.13
N ASP A 55 5.02 -4.79 -13.00
CA ASP A 55 4.69 -6.21 -13.13
C ASP A 55 5.84 -7.00 -13.75
N HIS A 56 6.16 -8.16 -13.15
CA HIS A 56 7.16 -9.03 -13.71
C HIS A 56 6.63 -9.71 -14.99
N PRO A 57 7.34 -9.63 -16.14
CA PRO A 57 6.79 -9.98 -17.46
C PRO A 57 6.39 -11.45 -17.66
N TYR A 58 6.94 -12.35 -16.83
CA TYR A 58 6.70 -13.79 -16.84
C TYR A 58 5.77 -14.24 -15.69
N TYR A 59 6.14 -13.97 -14.44
CA TYR A 59 5.35 -14.39 -13.26
C TYR A 59 3.94 -13.80 -13.21
N SER A 60 3.71 -12.57 -13.69
CA SER A 60 2.36 -11.97 -13.75
C SER A 60 1.38 -12.75 -14.63
N LYS A 61 1.89 -13.53 -15.59
CA LYS A 61 1.10 -14.31 -16.54
C LYS A 61 0.92 -15.77 -16.10
N LEU A 62 1.63 -16.20 -15.06
CA LEU A 62 1.58 -17.58 -14.58
C LEU A 62 0.44 -17.73 -13.57
N PRO A 63 -0.61 -18.52 -13.86
CA PRO A 63 -1.68 -18.77 -12.91
C PRO A 63 -1.14 -19.44 -11.64
N GLY A 64 -1.50 -18.89 -10.47
CA GLY A 64 -1.05 -19.44 -9.18
C GLY A 64 0.43 -19.18 -8.87
N ALA A 65 1.09 -18.23 -9.53
CA ALA A 65 2.43 -17.80 -9.16
C ALA A 65 2.47 -17.39 -7.67
N PRO A 66 3.47 -17.83 -6.89
CA PRO A 66 3.63 -17.38 -5.51
C PRO A 66 3.70 -15.85 -5.43
N TYR A 67 2.88 -15.25 -4.56
CA TYR A 67 2.69 -13.79 -4.49
C TYR A 67 4.02 -13.01 -4.34
N GLN A 68 5.00 -13.58 -3.64
CA GLN A 68 6.34 -12.99 -3.47
C GLN A 68 7.01 -12.58 -4.80
N TYR A 69 6.72 -13.29 -5.89
CA TYR A 69 7.27 -13.00 -7.22
C TYR A 69 6.47 -11.94 -7.99
N LEU A 70 5.27 -11.63 -7.52
CA LEU A 70 4.43 -10.55 -8.08
C LEU A 70 4.72 -9.21 -7.42
N GLU A 71 5.37 -9.20 -6.26
CA GLU A 71 5.57 -8.02 -5.40
C GLU A 71 7.04 -7.56 -5.34
N MET A 72 7.85 -7.94 -6.33
CA MET A 72 9.30 -7.75 -6.31
C MET A 72 9.75 -6.30 -6.53
N LEU A 73 8.99 -5.53 -7.33
CA LEU A 73 9.36 -4.18 -7.73
C LEU A 73 8.16 -3.22 -7.61
N GLY A 74 8.10 -2.54 -6.48
CA GLY A 74 7.18 -1.43 -6.24
C GLY A 74 7.79 -0.41 -5.29
N VAL A 75 7.18 0.78 -5.26
CA VAL A 75 7.50 1.87 -4.33
C VAL A 75 6.24 2.66 -3.99
N ILE A 76 6.19 3.18 -2.78
CA ILE A 76 5.15 4.08 -2.28
C ILE A 76 5.83 5.24 -1.55
N PHE A 77 5.29 6.45 -1.73
CA PHE A 77 5.81 7.71 -1.19
C PHE A 77 4.78 8.38 -0.31
#